data_AF-A0A835XC40-F1
#
_entry.id   AF-A0A835XC40-F1
#
_cell.length_a   1.000
_cell.length_b   1.000
_cell.length_c   1.000
_cell.angle_alpha   90.00
_cell.angle_beta   90.00
_cell.angle_gamma   90.00
#
_symmetry.space_group_name_H-M   'P 1'
#
loop_
_entity.id
_entity.type
_entity.pdbx_description
1 polymer ?
#
loop_
_entity_poly.entity_id
_entity_poly.type
_entity_poly.pdbx_seq_one_letter_code
_entity_poly.pdbx_strand_id
1 'polypeptide(L)'
;MILPYDLIVEWERFYGKNLVRSSLPNCPECVAREKKAIMEQNAENPDVDLSKLFEEIEIPMKFDPITKHFICKRCGLYATREQVGDIRERLNRKETTRQDRQYDYLDWWQKSKKEKQQH
;
A
#
# COMPACT_ATOMS: atom_id res chain seq x y z
N MET A 1 -2.91 -25.73 -26.04
CA MET A 1 -3.25 -24.39 -25.51
C MET A 1 -3.01 -24.45 -24.02
N ILE A 2 -1.89 -23.91 -23.55
CA ILE A 2 -1.54 -23.90 -22.12
C ILE A 2 -2.39 -22.80 -21.48
N LEU A 3 -3.29 -23.17 -20.58
CA LEU A 3 -4.12 -22.19 -19.88
C LEU A 3 -3.24 -21.50 -18.82
N PRO A 4 -3.45 -20.21 -18.51
CA PRO A 4 -2.65 -19.48 -17.51
C PRO A 4 -2.67 -20.09 -16.10
N TYR A 5 -3.55 -21.08 -15.84
CA TYR A 5 -3.57 -21.91 -14.63
C TYR A 5 -2.39 -22.89 -14.54
N ASP A 6 -1.91 -23.40 -15.67
CA ASP A 6 -0.81 -24.38 -15.72
C ASP A 6 0.51 -23.74 -15.31
N LEU A 7 0.69 -22.45 -15.59
CA LEU A 7 1.90 -21.71 -15.24
C LEU A 7 2.08 -21.54 -13.72
N ILE A 8 1.06 -21.25 -12.93
CA ILE A 8 1.27 -21.05 -11.48
C ILE A 8 1.55 -22.37 -10.77
N VAL A 9 0.87 -23.45 -11.18
CA VAL A 9 1.13 -24.79 -10.64
C VAL A 9 2.49 -25.32 -11.10
N GLU A 10 2.90 -25.05 -12.34
CA GLU A 10 4.27 -25.33 -12.81
C GLU A 10 5.30 -24.50 -12.06
N TRP A 11 5.07 -23.22 -11.82
CA TRP A 11 6.00 -22.36 -11.09
C TRP A 11 6.09 -22.74 -9.61
N GLU A 12 4.99 -23.13 -8.96
CA GLU A 12 5.03 -23.69 -7.59
C GLU A 12 5.81 -25.01 -7.54
N ARG A 13 5.77 -25.82 -8.61
CA ARG A 13 6.55 -27.07 -8.75
C ARG A 13 8.02 -26.81 -9.06
N PHE A 14 8.33 -25.81 -9.88
CA PHE A 14 9.68 -25.54 -10.40
C PHE A 14 10.51 -24.65 -9.46
N TYR A 15 9.90 -23.61 -8.90
CA TYR A 15 10.55 -22.65 -8.01
C TYR A 15 10.23 -22.87 -6.52
N GLY A 16 9.31 -23.78 -6.23
CA GLY A 16 8.85 -24.06 -4.87
C GLY A 16 7.78 -23.07 -4.38
N LYS A 17 6.81 -23.60 -3.64
CA LYS A 17 5.66 -22.83 -3.09
C LYS A 17 6.07 -21.58 -2.31
N ASN A 18 7.21 -21.61 -1.64
CA ASN A 18 7.69 -20.49 -0.83
C ASN A 18 8.18 -19.30 -1.69
N LEU A 19 8.83 -19.54 -2.83
CA LEU A 19 9.29 -18.48 -3.74
C LEU A 19 8.11 -17.83 -4.48
N VAL A 20 7.09 -18.61 -4.83
CA VAL A 20 5.87 -18.07 -5.44
C VAL A 20 5.12 -17.20 -4.42
N ARG A 21 5.10 -17.59 -3.14
CA ARG A 21 4.44 -16.85 -2.07
C ARG A 21 5.06 -15.47 -1.81
N SER A 22 6.38 -15.34 -1.88
CA SER A 22 7.08 -14.06 -1.73
C SER A 22 6.81 -13.08 -2.89
N SER A 23 6.31 -13.56 -4.03
CA SER A 23 5.94 -12.72 -5.18
C SER A 23 4.49 -12.18 -5.11
N LEU A 24 3.68 -12.69 -4.17
CA LEU A 24 2.29 -12.31 -4.03
C LEU A 24 2.17 -10.99 -3.26
N PRO A 25 1.29 -10.07 -3.70
CA PRO A 25 1.09 -8.81 -2.99
C PRO A 25 0.51 -9.08 -1.59
N ASN A 26 0.99 -8.30 -0.62
CA ASN A 26 0.40 -8.26 0.71
C ASN A 26 -0.96 -7.54 0.69
N CYS A 27 -1.86 -7.93 1.57
CA CYS A 27 -3.18 -7.31 1.67
C CYS A 27 -3.07 -5.85 2.17
N PRO A 28 -3.50 -4.85 1.38
CA PRO A 28 -3.33 -3.46 1.73
C PRO A 28 -4.11 -3.06 3.00
N GLU A 29 -5.31 -3.61 3.20
CA GLU A 29 -6.15 -3.35 4.38
C GLU A 29 -5.57 -3.93 5.67
N CYS A 30 -5.10 -5.17 5.64
CA CYS A 30 -4.54 -5.81 6.84
C CYS A 30 -3.19 -5.20 7.21
N VAL A 31 -2.35 -4.92 6.21
CA VAL A 31 -1.06 -4.23 6.41
C VAL A 31 -1.29 -2.85 7.00
N ALA A 32 -2.22 -2.05 6.45
CA ALA A 32 -2.51 -0.72 6.97
C ALA A 32 -2.99 -0.77 8.44
N ARG A 33 -3.83 -1.76 8.79
CA ARG A 33 -4.29 -1.97 10.16
C ARG A 33 -3.15 -2.26 11.13
N GLU A 34 -2.26 -3.19 10.78
CA GLU A 34 -1.09 -3.53 11.62
C GLU A 34 -0.11 -2.37 11.72
N LYS A 35 0.14 -1.66 10.62
CA LYS A 35 0.95 -0.44 10.63
C LYS A 35 0.41 0.63 11.56
N LYS A 36 -0.91 0.85 11.55
CA LYS A 36 -1.55 1.82 12.46
C LYS A 36 -1.37 1.41 13.93
N ALA A 37 -1.54 0.12 14.24
CA ALA A 37 -1.32 -0.39 15.59
C ALA A 37 0.14 -0.23 16.05
N ILE A 38 1.11 -0.48 15.17
CA ILE A 38 2.54 -0.27 15.46
C ILE A 38 2.85 1.21 15.67
N MET A 39 2.29 2.11 14.86
CA MET A 39 2.47 3.55 15.01
C MET A 39 1.92 4.04 16.37
N GLU A 40 0.77 3.52 16.79
CA GLU A 40 0.17 3.83 18.09
C GLU A 40 1.05 3.32 19.25
N GLN A 41 1.56 2.08 19.17
CA GLN A 41 2.48 1.54 20.16
C GLN A 41 3.82 2.29 20.22
N ASN A 42 4.33 2.76 19.08
CA ASN A 42 5.56 3.54 19.02
C ASN A 42 5.40 4.94 19.61
N ALA A 43 4.20 5.53 19.57
CA ALA A 43 3.92 6.79 20.25
C ALA A 43 4.08 6.66 21.79
N GLU A 44 3.85 5.47 22.34
CA GLU A 44 4.07 5.17 23.75
C GLU A 44 5.52 4.79 24.07
N ASN A 45 6.25 4.17 23.12
CA ASN A 45 7.64 3.75 23.27
C ASN A 45 8.48 4.14 22.02
N PRO A 46 9.06 5.36 21.98
CA PRO A 46 9.67 5.92 20.77
C PRO A 46 11.06 5.37 20.39
N ASP A 47 11.57 4.35 21.09
CA ASP A 47 12.94 3.83 20.90
C ASP A 47 13.03 2.72 19.83
N VAL A 48 11.90 2.26 19.29
CA VAL A 48 11.85 1.12 18.37
C VAL A 48 11.90 1.57 16.91
N ASP A 49 12.76 0.93 16.11
CA ASP A 49 12.87 1.14 14.66
C ASP A 49 11.61 0.68 13.93
N LEU A 50 10.75 1.64 13.61
CA LEU A 50 9.49 1.47 12.86
C LEU A 50 9.68 0.74 11.52
N SER A 51 10.83 0.89 10.87
CA SER A 51 11.06 0.33 9.54
C SER A 51 11.14 -1.19 9.59
N LYS A 52 11.84 -1.74 10.59
CA LYS A 52 11.96 -3.19 10.79
C LYS A 52 10.62 -3.84 11.11
N LEU A 53 9.81 -3.20 11.96
CA LEU A 53 8.48 -3.68 12.31
C LEU A 53 7.54 -3.73 11.10
N PHE A 54 7.67 -2.78 10.17
CA PHE A 54 6.87 -2.77 8.94
C PHE A 54 7.30 -3.81 7.91
N GLU A 55 8.58 -4.21 7.89
CA GLU A 55 9.10 -5.27 7.02
C GLU A 55 8.67 -6.67 7.48
N GLU A 56 8.46 -6.85 8.78
CA GLU A 56 8.01 -8.13 9.37
C GLU A 56 6.54 -8.46 9.07
N ILE A 57 5.75 -7.48 8.63
CA ILE A 57 4.33 -7.67 8.29
C ILE A 57 4.18 -8.41 6.96
N GLU A 58 4.09 -9.73 7.03
CA GLU A 58 3.81 -10.61 5.88
C GLU A 58 2.35 -11.11 5.91
N ILE A 59 1.51 -10.58 5.03
CA ILE A 59 0.10 -10.99 4.89
C ILE A 59 -0.19 -11.28 3.42
N PRO A 60 0.31 -12.42 2.90
CA PRO A 60 0.23 -12.72 1.48
C PRO A 60 -1.22 -13.02 1.08
N MET A 61 -1.67 -12.39 0.00
CA MET A 61 -2.97 -12.70 -0.61
C MET A 61 -2.89 -13.97 -1.47
N LYS A 62 -4.00 -14.69 -1.61
CA LYS A 62 -4.12 -15.78 -2.59
C LYS A 62 -4.46 -15.22 -3.95
N PHE A 63 -3.86 -15.75 -5.01
CA PHE A 63 -4.27 -15.41 -6.37
C PHE A 63 -5.25 -16.46 -6.90
N ASP A 64 -6.36 -16.00 -7.48
CA ASP A 64 -7.26 -16.82 -8.28
C ASP A 64 -6.95 -16.60 -9.77
N PRO A 65 -6.39 -17.60 -10.48
CA PRO A 65 -6.03 -17.46 -11.88
C PRO A 65 -7.20 -17.44 -12.85
N ILE A 66 -8.42 -17.85 -12.45
CA ILE A 66 -9.59 -17.84 -13.35
C ILE A 66 -9.99 -16.39 -13.55
N THR A 67 -10.17 -15.71 -12.42
CA THR A 67 -10.67 -14.35 -12.35
C THR A 67 -9.53 -13.33 -12.39
N LYS A 68 -8.28 -13.76 -12.18
CA LYS A 68 -7.09 -12.91 -12.00
C LYS A 68 -7.19 -11.96 -10.80
N HIS A 69 -7.96 -12.35 -9.78
CA HIS A 69 -8.13 -11.57 -8.56
C HIS A 69 -7.24 -12.10 -7.44
N PHE A 70 -6.91 -11.20 -6.51
CA PHE A 70 -6.28 -11.51 -5.25
C PHE A 70 -7.33 -11.54 -4.14
N ILE A 71 -7.27 -12.58 -3.31
CA ILE A 71 -8.18 -12.82 -2.20
C ILE A 71 -7.41 -12.82 -0.88
N CYS A 72 -7.75 -11.93 0.03
CA CYS A 72 -7.22 -11.96 1.39
C CYS A 72 -8.05 -12.88 2.28
N LYS A 73 -7.42 -13.88 2.90
CA LYS A 73 -8.10 -14.78 3.85
C LYS A 73 -8.45 -14.13 5.19
N ARG A 74 -7.76 -13.06 5.59
CA ARG A 74 -8.00 -12.40 6.88
C ARG A 74 -9.20 -11.45 6.84
N CYS A 75 -9.28 -10.60 5.82
CA CYS A 75 -10.33 -9.58 5.69
C CYS A 75 -11.35 -9.84 4.59
N GLY A 76 -11.15 -10.86 3.74
CA GLY A 76 -12.05 -11.15 2.62
C GLY A 76 -11.91 -10.23 1.41
N LEU A 77 -10.90 -9.34 1.37
CA LEU A 77 -10.68 -8.45 0.24
C LEU A 77 -10.50 -9.25 -1.05
N TYR A 78 -11.29 -8.91 -2.07
CA TYR A 78 -11.28 -9.51 -3.40
C TYR A 78 -11.05 -8.42 -4.44
N ALA A 79 -9.85 -8.35 -5.02
CA ALA A 79 -9.48 -7.26 -5.94
C ALA A 79 -8.43 -7.67 -6.97
N THR A 80 -8.40 -7.03 -8.12
CA THR A 80 -7.33 -7.21 -9.13
C THR A 80 -6.00 -6.60 -8.68
N ARG A 81 -4.90 -6.88 -9.39
CA ARG A 81 -3.58 -6.30 -9.06
C ARG A 81 -3.60 -4.77 -9.04
N GLU A 82 -4.28 -4.17 -10.02
CA GLU A 82 -4.41 -2.72 -10.13
C GLU A 82 -5.22 -2.14 -8.98
N GLN A 83 -6.38 -2.74 -8.68
CA GLN A 83 -7.21 -2.34 -7.54
C GLN A 83 -6.47 -2.43 -6.21
N VAL A 84 -5.62 -3.46 -6.02
CA VAL A 84 -4.77 -3.56 -4.82
C VAL A 84 -3.81 -2.36 -4.72
N GLY A 85 -3.26 -1.90 -5.85
CA GLY A 85 -2.42 -0.70 -5.92
C GLY A 85 -3.21 0.57 -5.56
N ASP A 86 -4.39 0.75 -6.14
CA ASP A 86 -5.26 1.92 -5.89
C ASP A 86 -5.70 1.99 -4.43
N ILE A 87 -6.08 0.85 -3.84
CA ILE A 87 -6.44 0.75 -2.42
C ILE A 87 -5.24 1.11 -1.54
N ARG A 88 -4.05 0.61 -1.87
CA ARG A 88 -2.83 0.94 -1.12
C ARG A 88 -2.52 2.43 -1.17
N GLU A 89 -2.65 3.05 -2.33
CA GLU A 89 -2.47 4.51 -2.48
C GLU A 89 -3.52 5.26 -1.66
N ARG A 90 -4.79 4.87 -1.74
CA ARG A 90 -5.88 5.45 -0.95
C ARG A 90 -5.65 5.34 0.55
N LEU A 91 -5.19 4.21 1.05
CA LEU A 91 -4.91 4.01 2.49
C LEU A 91 -3.69 4.80 2.97
N ASN A 92 -2.71 5.04 2.09
CA ASN A 92 -1.52 5.83 2.41
C ASN A 92 -1.74 7.34 2.27
N ARG A 93 -2.79 7.78 1.55
CA ARG A 93 -3.19 9.20 1.51
C ARG A 93 -3.58 9.62 2.93
N LYS A 94 -2.68 10.34 3.60
CA LYS A 94 -3.01 11.08 4.83
C LYS A 94 -4.17 12.02 4.49
N GLU A 95 -5.20 12.03 5.34
CA GLU A 95 -6.18 13.12 5.32
C GLU A 95 -5.38 14.41 5.34
N THR A 96 -5.52 15.23 4.29
CA THR A 96 -4.87 16.53 4.23
C THR A 96 -5.47 17.37 5.33
N THR A 97 -4.90 17.27 6.53
CA THR A 97 -5.32 18.05 7.68
C THR A 97 -5.21 19.50 7.28
N ARG A 98 -6.20 20.31 7.68
CA ARG A 98 -6.29 21.75 7.34
C ARG A 98 -4.99 22.54 7.64
N GLN A 99 -4.12 22.01 8.49
CA GLN A 99 -2.78 22.52 8.82
C GLN A 99 -1.72 22.31 7.73
N ASP A 100 -1.82 21.29 6.87
CA ASP A 100 -0.87 21.09 5.74
C ASP A 100 -1.09 22.12 4.62
N ARG A 101 -2.26 22.78 4.58
CA ARG A 101 -2.54 23.91 3.68
C ARG A 101 -1.97 25.25 4.19
N GLN A 102 -1.33 25.27 5.36
CA GLN A 102 -1.13 26.51 6.11
C GLN A 102 0.10 27.32 5.69
N TYR A 103 0.94 26.84 4.77
CA TYR A 103 2.09 27.58 4.27
C TYR A 103 2.23 27.52 2.74
N ASP A 104 1.20 28.00 2.04
CA ASP A 104 1.27 28.37 0.61
C ASP A 104 2.09 29.67 0.42
N TYR A 105 3.38 29.63 0.81
CA TYR A 105 4.32 30.73 0.62
C TYR A 105 4.46 31.12 -0.86
N LEU A 106 4.33 30.14 -1.75
CA LEU A 106 4.31 30.32 -3.21
C LEU A 106 3.10 31.14 -3.68
N ASP A 107 1.93 30.92 -3.09
CA ASP A 107 0.70 31.59 -3.49
C ASP A 107 0.70 33.08 -3.06
N TRP A 108 1.26 33.37 -1.88
CA TRP A 108 1.55 34.76 -1.44
C TRP A 108 2.56 35.45 -2.36
N TRP A 109 3.66 34.77 -2.70
CA TRP A 109 4.71 35.37 -3.52
C TRP A 109 4.23 35.68 -4.95
N GLN A 110 3.44 34.77 -5.55
CA GLN A 110 2.87 34.97 -6.88
C GLN A 110 1.82 36.09 -6.92
N LYS A 111 0.97 36.21 -5.87
CA LYS A 111 0.03 37.34 -5.71
C LYS A 111 0.77 38.67 -5.58
N SER A 112 1.82 38.74 -4.75
CA SER A 112 2.65 39.93 -4.57
C SER A 112 3.36 40.37 -5.87
N LYS A 113 3.75 39.42 -6.74
CA LYS A 113 4.34 39.73 -8.05
C LYS A 113 3.30 40.25 -9.06
N LYS A 114 2.08 39.72 -9.05
CA LYS A 114 0.99 40.19 -9.92
C LYS A 114 0.52 41.59 -9.56
N GLU A 115 0.42 41.91 -8.27
CA GLU A 115 0.02 43.24 -7.80
C GLU A 115 1.04 44.33 -8.20
N LYS A 116 2.34 44.01 -8.21
CA LYS A 116 3.41 44.94 -8.64
C LYS A 116 3.49 45.21 -10.14
N GLN A 117 2.81 44.43 -10.98
CA GLN A 117 2.78 44.64 -12.44
C GLN A 117 1.58 45.48 -12.91
N GLN A 118 0.61 45.75 -12.03
CA GLN A 118 -0.60 46.51 -12.33
C GLN A 118 -0.54 47.96 -11.80
N HIS A 119 0.65 48.44 -11.41
CA HIS A 119 0.91 49.81 -10.98
C HIS A 119 2.12 50.39 -11.73
#